data_AF-A0A7X7PX71-F1
#
_entry.id   AF-A0A7X7PX71-F1
#
_cell.length_a   1.000
_cell.length_b   1.000
_cell.length_c   1.000
_cell.angle_alpha   90.00
_cell.angle_beta   90.00
_cell.angle_gamma   90.00
#
_symmetry.space_group_name_H-M   'P 1'
#
loop_
_entity.id
_entity.type
_entity.pdbx_description
1 polymer ?
#
loop_
_entity_poly.entity_id
_entity_poly.type
_entity_poly.pdbx_seq_one_letter_code
_entity_poly.pdbx_strand_id
1 'polypeptide(L)'
;MFASSRSLFHARLSEARWLACLVLLLSGCADDRVAGSAEAQSAAGASNTIAFVGANVLPMDRETVLAEHTVLVRDGRIVEVGPTADVEVPEGAQRIDARGRWLMPGLAEMHGHVPGPDDETYAEDVLFLYVLNGVTTVRNMAGHAYHLSLRDRIAAGELVGPTLFAASPWLSEDQAGTPEAADRIVREYRAAGFDLIKIGSIPRDAYLQMSRTAHEIGMPFGGHIPHGVGLATALEARQTSIDHFDRYAEFLVREGASIAGRDLRTFG
;
A
#
# COMPACT_ATOMS: atom_id res chain seq x y z
N MET A 1 -26.01 -23.28 -36.25
CA MET A 1 -27.49 -23.28 -36.40
C MET A 1 -28.06 -22.33 -35.36
N PHE A 2 -29.13 -21.59 -35.67
CA PHE A 2 -29.58 -20.40 -34.92
C PHE A 2 -30.48 -20.68 -33.70
N ALA A 3 -30.74 -19.58 -32.96
CA ALA A 3 -31.75 -19.34 -31.89
C ALA A 3 -31.24 -19.53 -30.45
N SER A 4 -31.18 -18.54 -29.55
CA SER A 4 -31.94 -17.28 -29.32
C SER A 4 -33.39 -17.46 -28.85
N SER A 5 -33.64 -17.09 -27.59
CA SER A 5 -34.97 -16.67 -27.13
C SER A 5 -34.85 -15.60 -26.02
N ARG A 6 -35.27 -14.37 -26.35
CA ARG A 6 -35.67 -13.33 -25.39
C ARG A 6 -37.19 -13.28 -25.35
N SER A 7 -37.78 -13.20 -24.15
CA SER A 7 -39.10 -12.60 -23.91
C SER A 7 -39.07 -12.07 -22.47
N LEU A 8 -39.10 -10.77 -22.20
CA LEU A 8 -40.24 -9.85 -22.35
C LEU A 8 -41.50 -10.34 -21.62
N PHE A 9 -41.80 -9.67 -20.50
CA PHE A 9 -43.15 -9.39 -20.06
C PHE A 9 -43.24 -7.90 -19.66
N HIS A 10 -44.30 -7.25 -20.09
CA HIS A 10 -44.59 -5.84 -19.84
C HIS A 10 -45.80 -5.76 -18.91
N ALA A 11 -45.78 -4.83 -17.95
CA ALA A 11 -46.97 -4.32 -17.29
C ALA A 11 -46.82 -2.80 -17.13
N ARG A 12 -47.87 -2.04 -17.41
CA ARG A 12 -47.94 -0.56 -17.34
C ARG A 12 -49.15 -0.14 -16.50
N LEU A 13 -49.20 1.18 -16.20
CA LEU A 13 -50.32 1.95 -15.61
C LEU A 13 -50.44 1.79 -14.08
N SER A 14 -50.92 2.76 -13.30
CA SER A 14 -51.46 4.13 -13.54
C SER A 14 -50.93 5.09 -12.42
N GLU A 15 -51.14 6.41 -12.35
CA GLU A 15 -51.75 7.49 -13.16
C GLU A 15 -50.96 8.80 -12.83
N ALA A 16 -51.47 10.00 -13.09
CA ALA A 16 -50.84 11.30 -12.78
C ALA A 16 -51.86 12.38 -12.31
N ARG A 17 -51.41 13.66 -12.27
CA ARG A 17 -52.17 14.94 -12.14
C ARG A 17 -52.42 15.41 -10.67
N TRP A 18 -52.46 16.70 -10.29
CA TRP A 18 -52.73 17.97 -11.01
C TRP A 18 -52.03 19.24 -10.44
N LEU A 19 -52.02 20.30 -11.28
CA LEU A 19 -51.70 21.73 -11.12
C LEU A 19 -52.01 22.48 -9.78
N ALA A 20 -51.30 23.62 -9.57
CA ALA A 20 -51.89 24.94 -9.24
C ALA A 20 -50.93 26.13 -9.56
N CYS A 21 -51.48 27.36 -9.65
CA CYS A 21 -50.84 28.55 -10.27
C CYS A 21 -50.28 29.63 -9.32
N LEU A 22 -49.52 30.57 -9.91
CA LEU A 22 -48.88 31.76 -9.31
C LEU A 22 -49.85 32.92 -8.98
N VAL A 23 -49.60 33.67 -7.90
CA VAL A 23 -50.09 35.05 -7.66
C VAL A 23 -49.01 35.90 -6.97
N LEU A 24 -48.88 37.17 -7.36
CA LEU A 24 -48.00 38.20 -6.79
C LEU A 24 -48.73 39.09 -5.78
N LEU A 25 -48.03 39.63 -4.76
CA LEU A 25 -47.83 41.09 -4.57
C LEU A 25 -47.06 41.49 -3.28
N LEU A 26 -46.48 42.68 -3.36
CA LEU A 26 -45.53 43.38 -2.50
C LEU A 26 -45.98 43.73 -1.07
N SER A 27 -45.03 43.78 -0.13
CA SER A 27 -44.78 44.93 0.78
C SER A 27 -43.42 44.76 1.47
N GLY A 28 -42.73 45.87 1.78
CA GLY A 28 -41.36 45.85 2.31
C GLY A 28 -41.22 46.45 3.71
N CYS A 29 -40.01 46.33 4.27
CA CYS A 29 -39.43 47.20 5.30
C CYS A 29 -37.90 47.17 5.12
N ALA A 30 -37.24 48.31 5.29
CA ALA A 30 -35.78 48.38 5.41
C ALA A 30 -35.36 48.20 6.87
N ASP A 31 -34.19 47.62 7.12
CA ASP A 31 -33.52 47.76 8.41
C ASP A 31 -31.99 47.55 8.26
N ASP A 32 -31.20 48.46 8.81
CA ASP A 32 -29.74 48.50 8.67
C ASP A 32 -29.04 47.45 9.53
N ARG A 33 -28.25 46.55 8.94
CA ARG A 33 -27.21 45.79 9.67
C ARG A 33 -25.91 45.62 8.89
N VAL A 34 -24.95 46.46 9.29
CA VAL A 34 -23.50 46.20 9.38
C VAL A 34 -22.92 45.28 8.29
N ALA A 35 -22.33 45.91 7.27
CA ALA A 35 -21.36 45.25 6.41
C ALA A 35 -20.10 44.90 7.22
N GLY A 36 -20.16 43.79 7.95
CA GLY A 36 -19.00 43.14 8.53
C GLY A 36 -18.18 42.56 7.40
N SER A 37 -17.19 43.33 6.92
CA SER A 37 -16.10 42.80 6.13
C SER A 37 -15.35 41.79 6.99
N ALA A 38 -15.76 40.52 6.91
CA ALA A 38 -14.92 39.42 7.33
C ALA A 38 -13.68 39.48 6.44
N GLU A 39 -12.63 40.13 6.93
CA GLU A 39 -11.30 39.98 6.38
C GLU A 39 -11.02 38.49 6.38
N ALA A 40 -11.00 37.90 5.18
CA ALA A 40 -10.59 36.53 4.98
C ALA A 40 -9.12 36.47 5.38
N GLN A 41 -8.88 36.15 6.65
CA GLN A 41 -7.56 36.13 7.24
C GLN A 41 -6.77 35.07 6.48
N SER A 42 -5.87 35.56 5.63
CA SER A 42 -5.13 34.74 4.69
C SER A 42 -4.46 33.59 5.43
N ALA A 43 -4.85 32.35 5.13
CA ALA A 43 -4.25 31.14 5.68
C ALA A 43 -2.83 30.87 5.13
N ALA A 44 -2.14 31.91 4.64
CA ALA A 44 -0.75 31.89 4.25
C ALA A 44 0.14 32.01 5.50
N GLY A 45 0.42 30.88 6.16
CA GLY A 45 1.39 30.85 7.27
C GLY A 45 1.14 29.82 8.36
N ALA A 46 0.05 29.05 8.33
CA ALA A 46 -0.10 27.91 9.24
C ALA A 46 0.97 26.86 8.88
N SER A 47 2.04 26.78 9.68
CA SER A 47 3.07 25.76 9.48
C SER A 47 2.42 24.39 9.58
N ASN A 48 2.72 23.47 8.66
CA ASN A 48 2.23 22.09 8.72
C ASN A 48 3.05 21.28 9.75
N THR A 49 3.04 21.79 10.99
CA THR A 49 3.77 21.25 12.14
C THR A 49 2.77 20.64 13.11
N ILE A 50 2.94 19.36 13.40
CA ILE A 50 2.16 18.61 14.40
C ILE A 50 3.11 18.22 15.55
N ALA A 51 2.64 18.38 16.78
CA ALA A 51 3.38 18.04 17.99
C ALA A 51 2.59 17.04 18.83
N PHE A 52 3.06 15.80 18.93
CA PHE A 52 2.54 14.81 19.88
C PHE A 52 3.29 15.00 21.19
N VAL A 53 2.62 15.47 22.24
CA VAL A 53 3.27 15.94 23.48
C VAL A 53 3.04 14.94 24.62
N GLY A 54 4.11 14.49 25.30
CA GLY A 54 4.03 13.58 26.44
C GLY A 54 3.77 12.10 26.08
N ALA A 55 4.09 11.67 24.85
CA ALA A 55 3.89 10.29 24.42
C ALA A 55 4.85 9.30 25.10
N ASN A 56 4.42 8.06 25.27
CA ASN A 56 5.33 6.92 25.41
C ASN A 56 5.70 6.43 24.01
N VAL A 57 6.88 6.79 23.53
CA VAL A 57 7.30 6.47 22.15
C VAL A 57 8.00 5.12 22.10
N LEU A 58 7.55 4.25 21.20
CA LEU A 58 8.18 2.98 20.82
C LEU A 58 8.97 3.21 19.53
N PRO A 59 10.30 3.44 19.58
CA PRO A 59 11.06 3.82 18.39
C PRO A 59 11.30 2.67 17.39
N MET A 60 11.14 1.41 17.83
CA MET A 60 11.35 0.18 17.04
C MET A 60 12.77 -0.03 16.45
N ASP A 61 13.74 0.83 16.80
CA ASP A 61 15.16 0.65 16.47
C ASP A 61 15.94 -0.16 17.52
N ARG A 62 15.40 -0.23 18.75
CA ARG A 62 15.95 -0.97 19.90
C ARG A 62 14.84 -1.30 20.91
N GLU A 63 15.11 -2.26 21.79
CA GLU A 63 14.20 -2.66 22.87
C GLU A 63 14.13 -1.58 23.97
N THR A 64 13.26 -0.59 23.79
CA THR A 64 13.11 0.53 24.74
C THR A 64 11.75 1.21 24.65
N VAL A 65 11.42 2.01 25.67
CA VAL A 65 10.29 2.94 25.68
C VAL A 65 10.83 4.33 26.04
N LEU A 66 10.55 5.33 25.20
CA LEU A 66 10.87 6.72 25.49
C LEU A 66 9.65 7.37 26.16
N ALA A 67 9.61 7.31 27.50
CA ALA A 67 8.50 7.84 28.29
C ALA A 67 8.45 9.37 28.29
N GLU A 68 7.25 9.95 28.30
CA GLU A 68 7.00 11.41 28.35
C GLU A 68 7.83 12.20 27.30
N HIS A 69 7.87 11.72 26.06
CA HIS A 69 8.56 12.39 24.95
C HIS A 69 7.61 13.21 24.06
N THR A 70 8.12 14.31 23.51
CA THR A 70 7.47 15.04 22.42
C THR A 70 8.02 14.56 21.08
N VAL A 71 7.13 14.33 20.11
CA VAL A 71 7.48 14.10 18.70
C VAL A 71 6.99 15.27 17.86
N LEU A 72 7.91 15.98 17.23
CA LEU A 72 7.62 17.04 16.27
C LEU A 72 7.66 16.49 14.85
N VAL A 73 6.56 16.67 14.13
CA VAL A 73 6.43 16.39 12.69
C VAL A 73 6.26 17.71 11.97
N ARG A 74 7.02 17.95 10.89
CA ARG A 74 6.88 19.11 10.00
C ARG A 74 6.90 18.63 8.56
N ASP A 75 5.92 19.07 7.77
CA ASP A 75 5.81 18.75 6.33
C ASP A 75 5.92 17.23 6.05
N GLY A 76 5.21 16.44 6.87
CA GLY A 76 5.18 14.98 6.80
C GLY A 76 6.43 14.25 7.30
N ARG A 77 7.44 14.95 7.84
CA ARG A 77 8.68 14.35 8.38
C ARG A 77 8.81 14.58 9.87
N ILE A 78 9.25 13.56 10.61
CA ILE A 78 9.70 13.72 12.00
C ILE A 78 10.96 14.58 11.97
N VAL A 79 10.95 15.71 12.68
CA VAL A 79 12.10 16.63 12.79
C VAL A 79 12.76 16.56 14.17
N GLU A 80 12.04 16.12 15.19
CA GLU A 80 12.57 15.98 16.55
C GLU A 80 11.81 14.92 17.36
N VAL A 81 12.54 14.18 18.18
CA VAL A 81 12.01 13.26 19.21
C VAL A 81 12.88 13.47 20.45
N GLY A 82 12.30 13.97 21.53
CA GLY A 82 13.04 14.27 22.76
C GLY A 82 12.15 14.34 24.00
N PRO A 83 12.73 14.40 25.21
CA PRO A 83 11.96 14.54 26.44
C PRO A 83 11.05 15.77 26.40
N THR A 84 9.81 15.64 26.89
CA THR A 84 8.81 16.73 26.77
C THR A 84 9.25 18.04 27.44
N ALA A 85 10.15 17.99 28.41
CA ALA A 85 10.72 19.15 29.08
C ALA A 85 11.76 19.91 28.22
N ASP A 86 12.37 19.25 27.24
CA ASP A 86 13.50 19.76 26.45
C ASP A 86 13.09 20.21 25.04
N VAL A 87 11.95 19.72 24.53
CA VAL A 87 11.47 20.00 23.16
C VAL A 87 10.59 21.26 23.10
N GLU A 88 11.10 22.33 22.48
CA GLU A 88 10.33 23.54 22.20
C GLU A 88 9.32 23.32 21.08
N VAL A 89 8.04 23.19 21.43
CA VAL A 89 6.95 23.10 20.44
C VAL A 89 6.64 24.49 19.86
N PRO A 90 6.78 24.72 18.54
CA PRO A 90 6.57 26.04 17.92
C PRO A 90 5.18 26.64 18.15
N GLU A 91 5.10 27.97 18.10
CA GLU A 91 3.83 28.68 18.02
C GLU A 91 3.09 28.33 16.72
N GLY A 92 1.76 28.19 16.79
CA GLY A 92 0.93 27.77 15.65
C GLY A 92 1.00 26.28 15.28
N ALA A 93 1.85 25.46 15.91
CA ALA A 93 1.86 24.01 15.70
C ALA A 93 0.57 23.35 16.25
N GLN A 94 0.03 22.36 15.53
CA GLN A 94 -1.08 21.54 16.01
C GLN A 94 -0.61 20.65 17.15
N ARG A 95 -1.06 20.91 18.38
CA ARG A 95 -0.71 20.14 19.57
C ARG A 95 -1.70 18.98 19.78
N ILE A 96 -1.17 17.78 19.94
CA ILE A 96 -1.91 16.56 20.28
C ILE A 96 -1.43 16.09 21.66
N ASP A 97 -2.34 16.02 22.63
CA ASP A 97 -2.04 15.50 23.96
C ASP A 97 -1.91 13.98 23.93
N ALA A 98 -0.67 13.51 24.09
CA ALA A 98 -0.30 12.11 24.07
C ALA A 98 0.08 11.56 25.46
N ARG A 99 -0.11 12.32 26.55
CA ARG A 99 0.18 11.86 27.91
C ARG A 99 -0.57 10.57 28.26
N GLY A 100 0.16 9.59 28.80
CA GLY A 100 -0.36 8.25 29.08
C GLY A 100 -0.78 7.44 27.84
N ARG A 101 -0.56 7.94 26.63
CA ARG A 101 -0.77 7.22 25.36
C ARG A 101 0.56 6.67 24.85
N TRP A 102 0.46 5.85 23.81
CA TRP A 102 1.58 5.25 23.10
C TRP A 102 1.66 5.79 21.68
N LEU A 103 2.88 5.99 21.19
CA LEU A 103 3.16 6.40 19.82
C LEU A 103 4.21 5.44 19.24
N MET A 104 3.94 4.91 18.05
CA MET A 104 4.79 3.94 17.36
C MET A 104 4.83 4.26 15.85
N PRO A 105 5.83 3.78 15.12
CA PRO A 105 5.80 3.76 13.66
C PRO A 105 4.52 3.12 13.13
N GLY A 106 4.01 3.64 12.01
CA GLY A 106 2.91 2.99 11.28
C GLY A 106 3.32 1.60 10.80
N LEU A 107 2.34 0.68 10.75
CA LEU A 107 2.59 -0.71 10.40
C LEU A 107 2.91 -0.85 8.90
N ALA A 108 3.73 -1.85 8.56
CA ALA A 108 4.10 -2.18 7.21
C ALA A 108 3.64 -3.60 6.85
N GLU A 109 2.74 -3.71 5.88
CA GLU A 109 2.37 -4.99 5.27
C GLU A 109 3.37 -5.30 4.15
N MET A 110 4.20 -6.32 4.36
CA MET A 110 5.29 -6.66 3.43
C MET A 110 4.90 -7.76 2.42
N HIS A 111 3.68 -8.29 2.48
CA HIS A 111 3.14 -9.26 1.52
C HIS A 111 1.65 -9.02 1.24
N GLY A 112 1.30 -7.80 0.87
CA GLY A 112 -0.07 -7.45 0.48
C GLY A 112 -0.43 -8.01 -0.89
N HIS A 113 -1.73 -8.22 -1.12
CA HIS A 113 -2.32 -8.45 -2.44
C HIS A 113 -3.42 -7.41 -2.63
N VAL A 114 -3.07 -6.28 -3.28
CA VAL A 114 -4.05 -5.23 -3.61
C VAL A 114 -4.96 -5.74 -4.75
N PRO A 115 -6.28 -5.52 -4.70
CA PRO A 115 -7.18 -5.92 -5.77
C PRO A 115 -6.85 -5.25 -7.11
N GLY A 116 -6.98 -6.03 -8.18
CA GLY A 116 -6.75 -5.58 -9.56
C GLY A 116 -7.88 -4.67 -10.10
N PRO A 117 -7.81 -4.29 -11.39
CA PRO A 117 -8.72 -3.32 -12.01
C PRO A 117 -10.15 -3.82 -12.25
N ASP A 118 -10.46 -5.08 -11.90
CA ASP A 118 -11.79 -5.67 -12.14
C ASP A 118 -12.89 -5.04 -11.26
N ASP A 119 -12.51 -4.48 -10.09
CA ASP A 119 -13.38 -3.70 -9.22
C ASP A 119 -12.56 -2.58 -8.53
N GLU A 120 -12.61 -1.38 -9.11
CA GLU A 120 -11.89 -0.21 -8.59
C GLU A 120 -12.40 0.23 -7.21
N THR A 121 -13.69 0.05 -6.92
CA THR A 121 -14.27 0.44 -5.61
C THR A 121 -13.70 -0.45 -4.52
N TYR A 122 -13.65 -1.77 -4.78
CA TYR A 122 -13.06 -2.73 -3.85
C TYR A 122 -11.56 -2.50 -3.64
N ALA A 123 -10.82 -2.11 -4.69
CA ALA A 123 -9.41 -1.76 -4.56
C ALA A 123 -9.19 -0.53 -3.65
N GLU A 124 -9.98 0.53 -3.83
CA GLU A 124 -9.91 1.74 -3.00
C GLU A 124 -10.36 1.48 -1.54
N ASP A 125 -11.42 0.68 -1.33
CA ASP A 125 -11.86 0.25 0.00
C ASP A 125 -10.77 -0.53 0.74
N VAL A 126 -10.06 -1.45 0.07
CA VAL A 126 -8.94 -2.20 0.67
C VAL A 126 -7.76 -1.28 1.03
N LEU A 127 -7.43 -0.30 0.19
CA LEU A 127 -6.40 0.69 0.48
C LEU A 127 -6.77 1.57 1.68
N PHE A 128 -8.03 2.00 1.78
CA PHE A 128 -8.54 2.72 2.94
C PHE A 128 -8.51 1.85 4.21
N LEU A 129 -8.91 0.58 4.12
CA LEU A 129 -8.90 -0.35 5.25
C LEU A 129 -7.50 -0.62 5.82
N TYR A 130 -6.45 -0.62 4.98
CA TYR A 130 -5.06 -0.67 5.48
C TYR A 130 -4.77 0.51 6.42
N VAL A 131 -5.02 1.75 5.97
CA VAL A 131 -4.76 2.96 6.77
C VAL A 131 -5.63 3.00 8.03
N LEU A 132 -6.90 2.61 7.92
CA LEU A 132 -7.82 2.54 9.06
C LEU A 132 -7.34 1.60 10.18
N ASN A 133 -6.61 0.53 9.82
CA ASN A 133 -6.00 -0.41 10.76
C ASN A 133 -4.53 -0.07 11.11
N GLY A 134 -4.06 1.14 10.78
CA GLY A 134 -2.72 1.61 11.12
C GLY A 134 -1.61 1.08 10.19
N VAL A 135 -1.93 0.40 9.09
CA VAL A 135 -0.98 0.01 8.05
C VAL A 135 -0.76 1.20 7.11
N THR A 136 0.41 1.82 7.20
CA THR A 136 0.78 3.03 6.45
C THR A 136 1.72 2.74 5.29
N THR A 137 2.22 1.51 5.17
CA THR A 137 3.07 1.04 4.07
C THR A 137 2.61 -0.34 3.63
N VAL A 138 2.48 -0.56 2.31
CA VAL A 138 2.15 -1.86 1.72
C VAL A 138 3.13 -2.18 0.60
N ARG A 139 3.74 -3.37 0.66
CA ARG A 139 4.41 -3.99 -0.49
C ARG A 139 3.44 -4.97 -1.13
N ASN A 140 2.82 -4.56 -2.24
CA ASN A 140 1.94 -5.42 -3.03
C ASN A 140 2.78 -6.44 -3.80
N MET A 141 2.54 -7.73 -3.55
CA MET A 141 3.31 -8.85 -4.09
C MET A 141 2.63 -9.54 -5.29
N ALA A 142 1.60 -8.92 -5.87
CA ALA A 142 1.07 -9.25 -7.19
C ALA A 142 0.84 -7.97 -8.02
N GLY A 143 1.85 -7.59 -8.80
CA GLY A 143 1.85 -6.37 -9.60
C GLY A 143 0.86 -6.37 -10.75
N HIS A 144 0.38 -5.17 -11.09
CA HIS A 144 -0.35 -4.87 -12.31
C HIS A 144 -0.15 -3.37 -12.61
N ALA A 145 -0.29 -2.93 -13.87
CA ALA A 145 -0.14 -1.52 -14.24
C ALA A 145 -1.12 -0.60 -13.48
N TYR A 146 -2.31 -1.11 -13.16
CA TYR A 146 -3.29 -0.44 -12.30
C TYR A 146 -2.74 -0.07 -10.91
N HIS A 147 -1.94 -0.95 -10.29
CA HIS A 147 -1.34 -0.69 -8.98
C HIS A 147 -0.29 0.44 -9.01
N LEU A 148 0.33 0.70 -10.17
CA LEU A 148 1.22 1.85 -10.36
C LEU A 148 0.41 3.15 -10.39
N SER A 149 -0.73 3.17 -11.11
CA SER A 149 -1.68 4.30 -11.08
C SER A 149 -2.20 4.58 -9.66
N LEU A 150 -2.56 3.54 -8.90
CA LEU A 150 -2.96 3.68 -7.50
C LEU A 150 -1.84 4.25 -6.61
N ARG A 151 -0.60 3.77 -6.75
CA ARG A 151 0.57 4.31 -6.04
C ARG A 151 0.73 5.80 -6.32
N ASP A 152 0.66 6.18 -7.59
CA ASP A 152 0.93 7.55 -8.02
C ASP A 152 -0.20 8.50 -7.56
N ARG A 153 -1.48 8.06 -7.58
CA ARG A 153 -2.63 8.76 -6.99
C ARG A 153 -2.50 8.94 -5.46
N ILE A 154 -2.05 7.91 -4.74
CA ILE A 154 -1.79 8.01 -3.29
C ILE A 154 -0.66 9.00 -3.02
N ALA A 155 0.43 8.93 -3.78
CA ALA A 155 1.58 9.84 -3.64
C ALA A 155 1.22 11.31 -3.95
N ALA A 156 0.25 11.55 -4.84
CA ALA A 156 -0.32 12.86 -5.12
C ALA A 156 -1.35 13.35 -4.07
N GLY A 157 -1.79 12.48 -3.15
CA GLY A 157 -2.84 12.78 -2.18
C GLY A 157 -4.27 12.75 -2.76
N GLU A 158 -4.44 12.22 -3.98
CA GLU A 158 -5.73 12.08 -4.66
C GLU A 158 -6.54 10.87 -4.18
N LEU A 159 -5.87 9.91 -3.54
CA LEU A 159 -6.46 8.70 -2.96
C LEU A 159 -5.91 8.46 -1.55
N VAL A 160 -6.80 8.19 -0.59
CA VAL A 160 -6.38 7.80 0.77
C VAL A 160 -5.91 6.35 0.74
N GLY A 161 -4.62 6.12 0.98
CA GLY A 161 -4.04 4.80 1.04
C GLY A 161 -2.66 4.78 1.69
N PRO A 162 -2.09 3.59 1.93
CA PRO A 162 -0.74 3.43 2.43
C PRO A 162 0.29 3.78 1.36
N THR A 163 1.53 4.09 1.77
CA THR A 163 2.67 4.15 0.84
C THR A 163 2.80 2.82 0.12
N LEU A 164 2.51 2.80 -1.17
CA LEU A 164 2.36 1.57 -1.95
C LEU A 164 3.63 1.29 -2.76
N PHE A 165 4.30 0.18 -2.45
CA PHE A 165 5.34 -0.39 -3.31
C PHE A 165 4.72 -1.52 -4.13
N ALA A 166 4.90 -1.49 -5.45
CA ALA A 166 4.39 -2.51 -6.35
C ALA A 166 5.53 -3.43 -6.80
N ALA A 167 5.48 -4.69 -6.34
CA ALA A 167 6.21 -5.74 -7.05
C ALA A 167 5.67 -5.88 -8.47
N SER A 168 6.44 -6.52 -9.36
CA SER A 168 5.96 -6.95 -10.66
C SER A 168 4.79 -7.93 -10.56
N PRO A 169 4.06 -8.20 -11.66
CA PRO A 169 3.37 -9.48 -11.80
C PRO A 169 4.31 -10.63 -11.43
N TRP A 170 3.78 -11.71 -10.83
CA TRP A 170 4.63 -12.84 -10.46
C TRP A 170 5.22 -13.48 -11.72
N LEU A 171 6.50 -13.83 -11.68
CA LEU A 171 7.13 -14.55 -12.78
C LEU A 171 6.66 -16.01 -12.79
N SER A 172 6.08 -16.44 -13.89
CA SER A 172 5.72 -17.82 -14.22
C SER A 172 6.43 -18.30 -15.49
N GLU A 173 6.44 -19.62 -15.71
CA GLU A 173 7.18 -20.27 -16.80
C GLU A 173 6.76 -19.81 -18.21
N ASP A 174 5.51 -19.38 -18.41
CA ASP A 174 5.04 -18.78 -19.66
C ASP A 174 5.67 -17.41 -19.96
N GLN A 175 5.99 -16.64 -18.91
CA GLN A 175 6.58 -15.29 -19.03
C GLN A 175 8.12 -15.33 -19.02
N ALA A 176 8.68 -16.26 -18.24
CA ALA A 176 10.08 -16.29 -17.84
C ALA A 176 10.65 -17.73 -17.77
N GLY A 177 10.19 -18.62 -18.66
CA GLY A 177 10.62 -20.03 -18.70
C GLY A 177 12.04 -20.27 -19.25
N THR A 178 12.67 -19.29 -19.89
CA THR A 178 14.06 -19.38 -20.37
C THR A 178 14.91 -18.22 -19.83
N PRO A 179 16.26 -18.35 -19.81
CA PRO A 179 17.16 -17.25 -19.46
C PRO A 179 16.90 -15.96 -20.25
N GLU A 180 16.66 -16.05 -21.55
CA GLU A 180 16.43 -14.90 -22.43
C GLU A 180 15.09 -14.21 -22.14
N ALA A 181 14.04 -15.01 -21.89
CA ALA A 181 12.74 -14.51 -21.47
C ALA A 181 12.83 -13.81 -20.10
N ALA A 182 13.59 -14.40 -19.18
CA ALA A 182 13.83 -13.88 -17.84
C ALA A 182 14.65 -12.56 -17.82
N ASP A 183 15.69 -12.43 -18.65
CA ASP A 183 16.40 -11.14 -18.80
C ASP A 183 15.46 -10.05 -19.33
N ARG A 184 14.76 -10.35 -20.43
CA ARG A 184 13.85 -9.41 -21.10
C ARG A 184 12.77 -8.90 -20.15
N ILE A 185 12.03 -9.80 -19.49
CA ILE A 185 10.87 -9.40 -18.66
C ILE A 185 11.28 -8.59 -17.42
N VAL A 186 12.47 -8.85 -16.85
CA VAL A 186 13.00 -8.07 -15.72
C VAL A 186 13.30 -6.63 -16.16
N ARG A 187 13.90 -6.44 -17.34
CA ARG A 187 14.15 -5.11 -17.91
C ARG A 187 12.85 -4.40 -18.28
N GLU A 188 11.87 -5.11 -18.82
CA GLU A 188 10.51 -4.58 -19.10
C GLU A 188 9.81 -4.11 -17.82
N TYR A 189 9.82 -4.91 -16.74
CA TYR A 189 9.20 -4.52 -15.47
C TYR A 189 9.93 -3.37 -14.77
N ARG A 190 11.26 -3.28 -14.89
CA ARG A 190 12.00 -2.09 -14.45
C ARG A 190 11.61 -0.85 -15.25
N ALA A 191 11.51 -0.96 -16.57
CA ALA A 191 11.11 0.15 -17.44
C ALA A 191 9.65 0.60 -17.20
N ALA A 192 8.77 -0.33 -16.83
CA ALA A 192 7.39 -0.03 -16.44
C ALA A 192 7.27 0.66 -15.08
N GLY A 193 8.33 0.68 -14.25
CA GLY A 193 8.33 1.38 -12.96
C GLY A 193 7.85 0.54 -11.76
N PHE A 194 7.92 -0.79 -11.85
CA PHE A 194 7.76 -1.67 -10.67
C PHE A 194 8.97 -1.57 -9.73
N ASP A 195 8.72 -1.70 -8.43
CA ASP A 195 9.70 -1.45 -7.36
C ASP A 195 10.57 -2.69 -7.07
N LEU A 196 10.05 -3.89 -7.30
CA LEU A 196 10.78 -5.17 -7.17
C LEU A 196 10.24 -6.24 -8.12
N ILE A 197 11.04 -7.27 -8.42
CA ILE A 197 10.56 -8.47 -9.13
C ILE A 197 9.92 -9.45 -8.13
N LYS A 198 8.70 -9.90 -8.41
CA LYS A 198 8.05 -11.01 -7.71
C LYS A 198 8.40 -12.34 -8.37
N ILE A 199 9.08 -13.21 -7.64
CA ILE A 199 9.36 -14.58 -8.07
C ILE A 199 8.13 -15.47 -7.78
N GLY A 200 7.65 -16.15 -8.83
CA GLY A 200 6.74 -17.29 -8.75
C GLY A 200 7.45 -18.60 -9.11
N SER A 201 6.84 -19.39 -10.00
CA SER A 201 7.38 -20.68 -10.46
C SER A 201 8.09 -20.54 -11.80
N ILE A 202 9.43 -20.53 -11.77
CA ILE A 202 10.30 -20.48 -12.96
C ILE A 202 11.44 -21.52 -12.87
N PRO A 203 11.99 -21.99 -14.02
CA PRO A 203 13.17 -22.87 -14.05
C PRO A 203 14.42 -22.28 -13.37
N ARG A 204 15.35 -23.16 -12.97
CA ARG A 204 16.57 -22.78 -12.20
C ARG A 204 17.49 -21.85 -13.00
N ASP A 205 17.70 -22.14 -14.28
CA ASP A 205 18.51 -21.35 -15.20
C ASP A 205 17.89 -19.98 -15.49
N ALA A 206 16.57 -19.92 -15.68
CA ALA A 206 15.81 -18.68 -15.77
C ALA A 206 15.92 -17.84 -14.48
N TYR A 207 15.80 -18.44 -13.30
CA TYR A 207 16.05 -17.77 -12.01
C TYR A 207 17.48 -17.20 -11.90
N LEU A 208 18.48 -17.98 -12.33
CA LEU A 208 19.87 -17.54 -12.30
C LEU A 208 20.15 -16.38 -13.28
N GLN A 209 19.43 -16.29 -14.41
CA GLN A 209 19.53 -15.14 -15.31
C GLN A 209 18.73 -13.94 -14.82
N MET A 210 17.50 -14.15 -14.31
CA MET A 210 16.68 -13.12 -13.66
C MET A 210 17.47 -12.41 -12.56
N SER A 211 18.11 -13.18 -11.66
CA SER A 211 18.88 -12.61 -10.54
C SER A 211 20.11 -11.82 -11.01
N ARG A 212 20.85 -12.30 -12.02
CA ARG A 212 21.95 -11.52 -12.64
C ARG A 212 21.43 -10.18 -13.22
N THR A 213 20.39 -10.26 -14.05
CA THR A 213 19.77 -9.09 -14.71
C THR A 213 19.27 -8.07 -13.70
N ALA A 214 18.62 -8.54 -12.63
CA ALA A 214 18.10 -7.72 -11.55
C ALA A 214 19.24 -6.98 -10.82
N HIS A 215 20.37 -7.65 -10.52
CA HIS A 215 21.55 -6.98 -9.96
C HIS A 215 22.20 -5.98 -10.93
N GLU A 216 22.32 -6.31 -12.21
CA GLU A 216 22.87 -5.41 -13.25
C GLU A 216 22.13 -4.07 -13.31
N ILE A 217 20.80 -4.09 -13.21
CA ILE A 217 19.95 -2.89 -13.28
C ILE A 217 19.60 -2.30 -11.90
N GLY A 218 20.12 -2.87 -10.82
CA GLY A 218 19.83 -2.46 -9.44
C GLY A 218 18.34 -2.53 -9.11
N MET A 219 17.68 -3.64 -9.44
CA MET A 219 16.29 -3.94 -9.08
C MET A 219 16.26 -5.05 -8.02
N PRO A 220 15.65 -4.83 -6.85
CA PRO A 220 15.49 -5.88 -5.85
C PRO A 220 14.51 -6.96 -6.35
N PHE A 221 14.62 -8.16 -5.81
CA PHE A 221 13.75 -9.28 -6.17
C PHE A 221 13.48 -10.17 -4.95
N GLY A 222 12.27 -10.71 -4.87
CA GLY A 222 11.82 -11.52 -3.74
C GLY A 222 10.55 -12.27 -4.09
N GLY A 223 10.04 -13.07 -3.17
CA GLY A 223 8.96 -14.01 -3.48
C GLY A 223 9.27 -15.42 -3.05
N HIS A 224 8.78 -16.35 -3.85
CA HIS A 224 9.07 -17.77 -3.70
C HIS A 224 10.56 -18.08 -3.93
N ILE A 225 10.97 -19.26 -3.50
CA ILE A 225 12.16 -19.93 -4.05
C ILE A 225 11.67 -21.09 -4.91
N PRO A 226 11.88 -21.05 -6.25
CA PRO A 226 11.44 -22.11 -7.15
C PRO A 226 12.05 -23.46 -6.76
N HIS A 227 11.30 -24.54 -6.97
CA HIS A 227 11.65 -25.90 -6.53
C HIS A 227 13.05 -26.36 -6.98
N GLY A 228 13.51 -25.96 -8.17
CA GLY A 228 14.83 -26.31 -8.68
C GLY A 228 15.99 -25.45 -8.16
N VAL A 229 15.72 -24.40 -7.37
CA VAL A 229 16.74 -23.41 -6.94
C VAL A 229 17.32 -23.78 -5.57
N GLY A 230 16.46 -23.94 -4.56
CA GLY A 230 16.87 -24.24 -3.18
C GLY A 230 17.46 -23.05 -2.41
N LEU A 231 17.41 -23.13 -1.07
CA LEU A 231 17.72 -22.00 -0.18
C LEU A 231 19.14 -21.43 -0.34
N ALA A 232 20.16 -22.28 -0.40
CA ALA A 232 21.55 -21.83 -0.52
C ALA A 232 21.78 -20.97 -1.78
N THR A 233 21.25 -21.41 -2.93
CA THR A 233 21.34 -20.66 -4.19
C THR A 233 20.59 -19.34 -4.13
N ALA A 234 19.45 -19.26 -3.43
CA ALA A 234 18.71 -18.01 -3.26
C ALA A 234 19.45 -16.99 -2.38
N LEU A 235 20.14 -17.46 -1.34
CA LEU A 235 21.00 -16.64 -0.48
C LEU A 235 22.26 -16.16 -1.22
N GLU A 236 22.93 -17.04 -1.97
CA GLU A 236 24.06 -16.70 -2.85
C GLU A 236 23.66 -15.67 -3.93
N ALA A 237 22.48 -15.85 -4.52
CA ALA A 237 21.89 -14.89 -5.45
C ALA A 237 21.45 -13.57 -4.79
N ARG A 238 21.50 -13.45 -3.45
CA ARG A 238 21.06 -12.26 -2.69
C ARG A 238 19.60 -11.86 -2.95
N GLN A 239 18.71 -12.85 -2.98
CA GLN A 239 17.27 -12.61 -3.01
C GLN A 239 16.86 -11.75 -1.80
N THR A 240 16.19 -10.63 -2.05
CA THR A 240 15.92 -9.56 -1.06
C THR A 240 14.89 -9.98 -0.01
N SER A 241 13.88 -10.76 -0.38
CA SER A 241 13.02 -11.47 0.58
C SER A 241 12.70 -12.88 0.11
N ILE A 242 12.71 -13.80 1.05
CA ILE A 242 12.20 -15.17 0.88
C ILE A 242 10.88 -15.20 1.61
N ASP A 243 9.79 -15.30 0.86
CA ASP A 243 8.45 -15.27 1.39
C ASP A 243 8.01 -16.70 1.79
N HIS A 244 6.91 -16.82 2.54
CA HIS A 244 6.25 -18.09 2.89
C HIS A 244 7.09 -19.14 3.64
N PHE A 245 8.30 -18.80 4.06
CA PHE A 245 9.30 -19.74 4.61
C PHE A 245 9.74 -20.83 3.61
N ASP A 246 9.67 -20.51 2.30
CA ASP A 246 10.03 -21.40 1.20
C ASP A 246 11.42 -22.03 1.37
N ARG A 247 11.52 -23.35 1.15
CA ARG A 247 12.76 -24.14 1.14
C ARG A 247 13.57 -24.17 2.45
N TYR A 248 13.14 -23.49 3.51
CA TYR A 248 13.79 -23.59 4.83
C TYR A 248 13.61 -24.99 5.45
N ALA A 249 12.42 -25.57 5.37
CA ALA A 249 12.19 -26.94 5.84
C ALA A 249 13.08 -27.96 5.09
N GLU A 250 13.16 -27.86 3.77
CA GLU A 250 14.03 -28.68 2.92
C GLU A 250 15.50 -28.62 3.30
N PHE A 251 15.98 -27.44 3.67
CA PHE A 251 17.36 -27.20 4.07
C PHE A 251 17.67 -27.72 5.49
N LEU A 252 16.72 -27.58 6.41
CA LEU A 252 16.87 -28.03 7.80
C LEU A 252 16.70 -29.55 7.97
N VAL A 253 15.97 -30.20 7.05
CA VAL A 253 15.71 -31.63 7.10
C VAL A 253 16.87 -32.42 6.48
N ARG A 254 17.46 -33.31 7.30
CA ARG A 254 18.51 -34.23 6.87
C ARG A 254 18.04 -35.10 5.70
N GLU A 255 18.93 -35.31 4.74
CA GLU A 255 18.71 -36.19 3.60
C GLU A 255 18.22 -37.58 4.01
N GLY A 256 17.13 -38.04 3.39
CA GLY A 256 16.48 -39.32 3.68
C GLY A 256 15.49 -39.33 4.86
N ALA A 257 15.25 -38.20 5.53
CA ALA A 257 14.23 -38.13 6.59
C ALA A 257 12.81 -38.00 6.00
N SER A 258 11.84 -38.68 6.62
CA SER A 258 10.41 -38.64 6.25
C SER A 258 9.52 -38.64 7.49
N ILE A 259 8.28 -38.15 7.34
CA ILE A 259 7.21 -38.34 8.32
C ILE A 259 6.05 -39.04 7.61
N ALA A 260 5.58 -40.16 8.18
CA ALA A 260 4.49 -40.98 7.65
C ALA A 260 4.64 -41.37 6.16
N GLY A 261 5.87 -41.52 5.67
CA GLY A 261 6.17 -41.87 4.28
C GLY A 261 6.06 -40.71 3.27
N ARG A 262 5.72 -39.49 3.71
CA ARG A 262 5.83 -38.28 2.88
C ARG A 262 7.25 -37.72 3.00
N ASP A 263 7.84 -37.35 1.87
CA ASP A 263 9.07 -36.57 1.85
C ASP A 263 8.78 -35.17 2.41
N LEU A 264 9.56 -34.76 3.41
CA LEU A 264 9.45 -33.43 4.01
C LEU A 264 10.12 -32.35 3.14
N ARG A 265 10.83 -32.76 2.08
CA ARG A 265 11.43 -31.87 1.08
C ARG A 265 10.43 -31.33 0.06
N THR A 266 9.13 -31.62 0.21
CA THR A 266 8.07 -31.04 -0.62
C THR A 266 6.98 -30.44 0.26
N PHE A 267 7.12 -29.16 0.62
CA PHE A 267 5.98 -28.33 0.98
C PHE A 267 5.35 -27.82 -0.33
N GLY A 268 4.30 -28.53 -0.74
CA GLY A 268 3.54 -28.44 -1.98
C GLY A 268 2.50 -29.55 -2.01
#